data_AF-X1JBY7-F1
#
_entry.id   AF-X1JBY7-F1
#
_cell.length_a   1.000
_cell.length_b   1.000
_cell.length_c   1.000
_cell.angle_alpha   90.00
_cell.angle_beta   90.00
_cell.angle_gamma   90.00
#
_symmetry.space_group_name_H-M   'P 1'
#
loop_
_entity.id
_entity.type
_entity.pdbx_description
1 polymer ?
#
loop_
_entity_poly.entity_id
_entity_poly.type
_entity_poly.pdbx_seq_one_letter_code
_entity_poly.pdbx_strand_id
1 'polypeptide(L)'
;LLAEAKENAERALIVPKGTITDNVSFLAKFLIIRQQYPREYKQMMEKHFDFEELEDETGNVECKNFLRATRPITAPDIRPFIYLKQSEEQLAIPGIEELETALIDGNQEIVRKRLGAIKEKPQQIECLKKVIPSLIDENNERNIPLSHIISCSLDALRFHGIELNRNFYHKVADELNDRTFLVNKDSAHLLTN
;
A
#
# COMPACT_ATOMS: atom_id res chain seq x y z
N LEU A 1 6.22 50.55 -2.05
CA LEU A 1 4.80 50.26 -2.40
C LEU A 1 4.84 49.40 -3.68
N LEU A 2 5.03 48.08 -3.72
CA LEU A 2 4.59 46.95 -2.88
C LEU A 2 3.06 46.76 -2.73
N ALA A 3 2.25 47.47 -3.52
CA ALA A 3 0.79 47.29 -3.53
C ALA A 3 0.12 47.29 -4.93
N GLU A 4 0.84 47.60 -6.02
CA GLU A 4 0.29 47.54 -7.40
C GLU A 4 0.68 46.28 -8.18
N ALA A 5 1.33 45.31 -7.53
CA ALA A 5 1.63 44.00 -8.11
C ALA A 5 0.42 43.04 -8.07
N LYS A 6 -0.80 43.55 -7.85
CA LYS A 6 -1.98 42.74 -7.54
C LYS A 6 -3.15 42.83 -8.52
N GLU A 7 -3.06 43.55 -9.65
CA GLU A 7 -4.28 43.77 -10.46
C GLU A 7 -4.19 43.69 -11.98
N ASN A 8 -3.03 43.51 -12.62
CA ASN A 8 -2.96 43.54 -14.11
C ASN A 8 -2.12 42.44 -14.77
N ALA A 9 -2.13 41.22 -14.24
CA ALA A 9 -1.66 40.04 -14.99
C ALA A 9 -2.82 39.43 -15.78
N GLU A 10 -3.19 40.11 -16.87
CA GLU A 10 -4.10 39.59 -17.89
C GLU A 10 -3.60 38.24 -18.43
N ARG A 11 -4.43 37.21 -18.25
CA ARG A 11 -4.58 36.02 -19.13
C ARG A 11 -3.32 35.57 -19.89
N ALA A 12 -2.35 35.00 -19.19
CA ALA A 12 -1.30 34.22 -19.84
C ALA A 12 -1.79 32.78 -20.07
N LEU A 13 -2.54 32.56 -21.16
CA LEU A 13 -2.89 31.23 -21.64
C LEU A 13 -1.91 30.77 -22.72
N ILE A 14 -0.61 30.65 -22.41
CA ILE A 14 0.29 29.78 -23.20
C ILE A 14 1.48 29.34 -22.35
N VAL A 15 1.73 28.03 -22.25
CA VAL A 15 3.12 27.55 -22.12
C VAL A 15 3.34 26.36 -23.05
N PRO A 16 3.98 26.55 -24.22
CA PRO A 16 4.58 25.48 -24.99
C PRO A 16 6.11 25.47 -24.77
N LYS A 17 6.65 24.26 -24.69
CA LYS A 17 8.07 23.88 -24.54
C LYS A 17 8.70 24.18 -23.17
N GLY A 18 8.92 23.10 -22.43
CA GLY A 18 10.14 23.02 -21.63
C GLY A 18 10.03 22.38 -20.26
N THR A 19 8.90 21.84 -19.82
CA THR A 19 8.87 20.93 -18.66
C THR A 19 7.55 20.19 -18.69
N ILE A 20 7.58 18.86 -18.65
CA ILE A 20 6.46 18.11 -18.11
C ILE A 20 6.28 18.71 -16.71
N THR A 21 5.24 19.52 -16.52
CA THR A 21 4.96 20.21 -15.27
C THR A 21 5.15 19.22 -14.12
N ASP A 22 5.92 19.56 -13.09
CA ASP A 22 6.22 18.72 -11.89
C ASP A 22 4.96 18.22 -11.14
N ASN A 23 3.77 18.57 -11.63
CA ASN A 23 2.47 18.12 -11.19
C ASN A 23 2.04 16.83 -11.92
N VAL A 24 2.66 15.70 -11.52
CA VAL A 24 2.34 14.35 -12.03
C VAL A 24 0.84 14.03 -11.88
N SER A 25 0.23 14.46 -10.78
CA SER A 25 -1.21 14.25 -10.52
C SER A 25 -2.10 14.96 -11.54
N PHE A 26 -1.75 16.19 -11.92
CA PHE A 26 -2.45 16.93 -12.98
C PHE A 26 -2.34 16.18 -14.32
N LEU A 27 -1.12 15.76 -14.69
CA LEU A 27 -0.90 15.04 -15.95
C LEU A 27 -1.66 13.72 -16.00
N ALA A 28 -1.61 12.93 -14.92
CA ALA A 28 -2.35 11.67 -14.82
C ALA A 28 -3.86 11.90 -14.97
N LYS A 29 -4.41 12.91 -14.27
CA LYS A 29 -5.83 13.27 -14.39
C LYS A 29 -6.19 13.68 -15.81
N PHE A 30 -5.38 14.52 -16.44
CA PHE A 30 -5.56 14.97 -17.83
C PHE A 30 -5.54 13.80 -18.82
N LEU A 31 -4.60 12.86 -18.66
CA LEU A 31 -4.50 11.67 -19.52
C LEU A 31 -5.71 10.75 -19.37
N ILE A 32 -6.17 10.51 -18.14
CA ILE A 32 -7.37 9.70 -17.89
C ILE A 32 -8.60 10.34 -18.54
N ILE A 33 -8.77 11.66 -18.40
CA ILE A 33 -9.89 12.38 -19.06
C ILE A 33 -9.82 12.23 -20.57
N ARG A 34 -8.63 12.41 -21.16
CA ARG A 34 -8.43 12.24 -22.61
C ARG A 34 -8.78 10.82 -23.09
N GLN A 35 -8.45 9.79 -22.32
CA GLN A 35 -8.63 8.40 -22.72
C GLN A 35 -10.05 7.88 -22.46
N GLN A 36 -10.60 8.17 -21.28
CA GLN A 36 -11.87 7.59 -20.80
C GLN A 36 -13.07 8.51 -21.04
N TYR A 37 -12.86 9.83 -21.11
CA TYR A 37 -13.90 10.85 -21.26
C TYR A 37 -13.61 11.79 -22.45
N PRO A 38 -13.50 11.26 -23.69
CA PRO A 38 -13.02 12.02 -24.85
C PRO A 38 -13.94 13.18 -25.25
N ARG A 39 -15.23 13.11 -24.92
CA ARG A 39 -16.19 14.20 -25.21
C ARG A 39 -15.94 15.38 -24.29
N GLU A 40 -15.78 15.11 -23.00
CA GLU A 40 -15.48 16.06 -21.94
C GLU A 40 -14.10 16.68 -22.15
N TYR A 41 -13.12 15.86 -22.55
CA TYR A 41 -11.81 16.34 -22.98
C TYR A 41 -11.91 17.37 -24.12
N LYS A 42 -12.71 17.06 -25.15
CA LYS A 42 -12.90 17.97 -26.29
C LYS A 42 -13.56 19.28 -25.84
N GLN A 43 -14.58 19.21 -24.98
CA GLN A 43 -15.21 20.39 -24.39
C GLN A 43 -14.23 21.24 -23.59
N MET A 44 -13.40 20.59 -22.77
CA MET A 44 -12.35 21.25 -21.99
C MET A 44 -11.36 22.00 -22.88
N MET A 45 -10.95 21.40 -23.99
CA MET A 45 -10.04 22.03 -24.96
C MET A 45 -10.70 23.16 -25.76
N GLU A 46 -11.97 23.01 -26.15
CA GLU A 46 -12.70 24.00 -26.96
C GLU A 46 -13.09 25.24 -26.15
N LYS A 47 -13.51 25.03 -24.89
CA LYS A 47 -13.96 26.10 -24.00
C LYS A 47 -12.86 26.61 -23.06
N HIS A 48 -11.67 26.00 -23.11
CA HIS A 48 -10.55 26.28 -22.22
C HIS A 48 -10.88 26.13 -20.74
N PHE A 49 -11.69 25.13 -20.39
CA PHE A 49 -12.06 24.87 -19.01
C PHE A 49 -10.90 24.33 -18.18
N ASP A 50 -10.85 24.72 -16.91
CA ASP A 50 -10.15 23.96 -15.89
C ASP A 50 -10.97 22.74 -15.40
N PHE A 51 -10.44 21.97 -14.45
CA PHE A 51 -11.12 20.77 -13.95
C PHE A 51 -12.36 21.07 -13.09
N GLU A 52 -12.42 22.23 -12.45
CA GLU A 52 -13.55 22.63 -11.60
C GLU A 52 -14.70 23.09 -12.50
N GLU A 53 -14.41 23.93 -13.49
CA GLU A 53 -15.34 24.35 -14.54
C GLU A 53 -15.86 23.15 -15.33
N LEU A 54 -14.98 22.20 -15.68
CA LEU A 54 -15.39 20.96 -16.36
C LEU A 54 -16.32 20.11 -15.49
N GLU A 55 -16.11 20.05 -14.18
CA GLU A 55 -16.98 19.30 -13.26
C GLU A 55 -18.41 19.86 -13.20
N ASP A 56 -18.54 21.18 -13.25
CA ASP A 56 -19.82 21.87 -13.19
C ASP A 56 -20.57 21.79 -14.53
N GLU A 57 -19.85 21.88 -15.64
CA GLU A 57 -20.40 21.87 -17.00
C GLU A 57 -20.64 20.47 -17.58
N THR A 58 -19.92 19.46 -17.09
CA THR A 58 -20.10 18.09 -17.60
C THR A 58 -21.44 17.51 -17.14
N GLY A 59 -22.24 17.08 -18.12
CA GLY A 59 -23.45 16.28 -17.87
C GLY A 59 -23.14 14.82 -17.56
N ASN A 60 -21.88 14.40 -17.62
CA ASN A 60 -21.46 13.03 -17.42
C ASN A 60 -21.17 12.75 -15.93
N VAL A 61 -22.06 11.97 -15.31
CA VAL A 61 -21.99 11.61 -13.88
C VAL A 61 -20.70 10.87 -13.53
N GLU A 62 -20.18 10.01 -14.40
CA GLU A 62 -18.95 9.26 -14.14
C GLU A 62 -17.72 10.18 -14.19
N CYS A 63 -17.64 11.05 -15.19
CA CYS A 63 -16.58 12.05 -15.28
C CYS A 63 -16.62 12.99 -14.07
N LYS A 64 -17.81 13.44 -13.67
CA LYS A 64 -18.03 14.28 -12.48
C LYS A 64 -17.57 13.57 -11.21
N ASN A 65 -17.93 12.30 -11.03
CA ASN A 65 -17.50 11.50 -9.88
C ASN A 65 -15.98 11.30 -9.86
N PHE A 66 -15.36 11.05 -11.02
CA PHE A 66 -13.92 10.95 -11.15
C PHE A 66 -13.22 12.26 -10.75
N LEU A 67 -13.70 13.41 -11.26
CA LEU A 67 -13.15 14.73 -10.92
C LEU A 67 -13.23 15.00 -9.42
N ARG A 68 -14.37 14.69 -8.79
CA ARG A 68 -14.58 14.79 -7.34
C ARG A 68 -13.65 13.88 -6.53
N ALA A 69 -13.60 12.59 -6.88
CA ALA A 69 -12.82 11.59 -6.17
C ALA A 69 -11.31 11.87 -6.24
N THR A 70 -10.87 12.53 -7.31
CA THR A 70 -9.46 12.89 -7.52
C THR A 70 -9.15 14.34 -7.12
N ARG A 71 -10.07 15.07 -6.48
CA ARG A 71 -9.75 16.41 -5.95
C ARG A 71 -8.62 16.28 -4.92
N PRO A 72 -7.61 17.17 -4.94
CA PRO A 72 -6.62 17.22 -3.89
C PRO A 72 -7.33 17.35 -2.54
N ILE A 73 -6.97 16.50 -1.58
CA ILE A 73 -7.49 16.61 -0.22
C ILE A 73 -6.89 17.89 0.37
N THR A 74 -7.67 18.97 0.39
CA THR A 74 -7.29 20.25 1.00
C THR A 74 -7.66 20.32 2.49
N ALA A 75 -8.13 19.21 3.06
CA ALA A 75 -8.49 19.14 4.47
C ALA A 75 -7.24 19.45 5.32
N PRO A 76 -7.31 20.43 6.25
CA PRO A 76 -6.19 20.77 7.13
C PRO A 76 -5.82 19.61 8.06
N ASP A 77 -6.72 18.65 8.25
CA ASP A 77 -6.49 17.41 8.99
C ASP A 77 -6.65 16.20 8.06
N ILE A 78 -5.53 15.61 7.66
CA ILE A 78 -5.48 14.39 6.83
C ILE A 78 -5.77 13.11 7.61
N ARG A 79 -5.82 13.17 8.95
CA ARG A 79 -5.98 11.98 9.80
C ARG A 79 -7.19 11.11 9.43
N PRO A 80 -8.39 11.66 9.15
CA PRO A 80 -9.54 10.85 8.75
C PRO A 80 -9.29 10.03 7.47
N PHE A 81 -8.47 10.54 6.56
CA PHE A 81 -8.13 9.86 5.31
C PHE A 81 -7.05 8.80 5.47
N ILE A 82 -6.16 8.97 6.46
CA ILE A 82 -5.22 7.92 6.89
C ILE A 82 -6.00 6.76 7.51
N TYR A 83 -6.96 7.05 8.38
CA TYR A 83 -7.78 6.02 9.04
C TYR A 83 -8.70 5.24 8.08
N LEU A 84 -9.18 5.88 7.00
CA LEU A 84 -10.01 5.20 5.98
C LEU A 84 -9.25 4.13 5.17
N LYS A 85 -7.91 4.17 5.15
CA LYS A 85 -7.07 3.23 4.39
C LYS A 85 -6.40 2.15 5.23
N GLN A 86 -6.46 2.25 6.56
CA GLN A 86 -5.74 1.35 7.46
C GLN A 86 -6.65 0.20 7.89
N SER A 87 -6.16 -1.03 7.75
CA SER A 87 -6.82 -2.22 8.29
C SER A 87 -6.87 -2.18 9.82
N GLU A 88 -7.76 -2.97 10.44
CA GLU A 88 -7.83 -3.08 11.90
C GLU A 88 -6.48 -3.52 12.50
N GLU A 89 -5.73 -4.34 11.74
CA GLU A 89 -4.40 -4.83 12.06
C GLU A 89 -3.36 -3.71 12.06
N GLN A 90 -3.40 -2.82 11.05
CA GLN A 90 -2.49 -1.67 10.94
C GLN A 90 -2.77 -0.61 12.03
N LEU A 91 -4.03 -0.49 12.47
CA LEU A 91 -4.39 0.35 13.63
C LEU A 91 -3.87 -0.22 14.94
N ALA A 92 -3.92 -1.55 15.11
CA ALA A 92 -3.40 -2.22 16.30
C ALA A 92 -1.86 -2.22 16.32
N ILE A 93 -1.23 -2.52 15.19
CA ILE A 93 0.22 -2.61 15.02
C ILE A 93 0.66 -1.66 13.90
N PRO A 94 1.11 -0.44 14.24
CA PRO A 94 1.63 0.48 13.25
C PRO A 94 2.82 -0.12 12.48
N GLY A 95 2.65 -0.27 11.16
CA GLY A 95 3.64 -0.89 10.28
C GLY A 95 3.54 -2.42 10.23
N ILE A 96 2.33 -2.99 10.37
CA ILE A 96 2.11 -4.43 10.24
C ILE A 96 2.46 -4.91 8.83
N GLU A 97 2.13 -4.12 7.79
CA GLU A 97 2.45 -4.44 6.39
C GLU A 97 3.96 -4.63 6.15
N GLU A 98 4.80 -3.84 6.83
CA GLU A 98 6.26 -3.99 6.75
C GLU A 98 6.73 -5.29 7.43
N LEU A 99 6.07 -5.68 8.53
CA LEU A 99 6.35 -6.95 9.20
C LEU A 99 5.91 -8.14 8.33
N GLU A 100 4.75 -8.07 7.70
CA GLU A 100 4.25 -9.07 6.76
C GLU A 100 5.21 -9.26 5.59
N THR A 101 5.61 -8.15 4.97
CA THR A 101 6.59 -8.15 3.87
C THR A 101 7.91 -8.76 4.32
N ALA A 102 8.43 -8.37 5.49
CA ALA A 102 9.68 -8.91 6.02
C ALA A 102 9.58 -10.42 6.34
N LEU A 103 8.42 -10.91 6.78
CA LEU A 103 8.16 -12.34 7.00
C LEU A 103 8.16 -13.12 5.67
N ILE A 104 7.53 -12.58 4.63
CA ILE A 104 7.49 -13.18 3.28
C ILE A 104 8.90 -13.23 2.67
N ASP A 105 9.66 -12.14 2.80
CA ASP A 105 11.01 -12.00 2.24
C ASP A 105 12.08 -12.75 3.06
N GLY A 106 11.74 -13.26 4.24
CA GLY A 106 12.68 -13.96 5.12
C GLY A 106 13.69 -13.04 5.81
N ASN A 107 13.39 -11.74 5.94
CA ASN A 107 14.28 -10.77 6.55
C ASN A 107 14.21 -10.81 8.09
N GLN A 108 14.93 -11.76 8.69
CA GLN A 108 14.93 -12.01 10.13
C GLN A 108 15.30 -10.80 10.99
N GLU A 109 16.20 -9.93 10.53
CA GLU A 109 16.64 -8.77 11.31
C GLU A 109 15.50 -7.78 11.51
N ILE A 110 14.77 -7.46 10.44
CA ILE A 110 13.61 -6.57 10.48
C ILE A 110 12.49 -7.18 11.34
N VAL A 111 12.20 -8.48 11.14
CA VAL A 111 11.18 -9.21 11.89
C VAL A 111 11.47 -9.17 13.39
N ARG A 112 12.71 -9.47 13.81
CA ARG A 112 13.12 -9.41 15.23
C ARG A 112 12.98 -7.99 15.79
N LYS A 113 13.45 -6.97 15.06
CA LYS A 113 13.35 -5.58 15.52
C LYS A 113 11.90 -5.16 15.75
N ARG A 114 11.01 -5.50 14.80
CA ARG A 114 9.58 -5.15 14.85
C ARG A 114 8.84 -5.90 15.95
N LEU A 115 9.05 -7.21 16.08
CA LEU A 115 8.46 -8.00 17.16
C LEU A 115 8.93 -7.55 18.56
N GLY A 116 10.16 -7.07 18.68
CA GLY A 116 10.66 -6.47 19.92
C GLY A 116 9.86 -5.23 20.34
N ALA A 117 9.48 -4.38 19.38
CA ALA A 117 8.65 -3.21 19.66
C ALA A 117 7.19 -3.56 20.01
N ILE A 118 6.70 -4.71 19.54
CA ILE A 118 5.32 -5.20 19.77
C ILE A 118 5.15 -5.80 21.17
N LYS A 119 6.22 -6.31 21.79
CA LYS A 119 6.18 -7.04 23.07
C LYS A 119 5.59 -6.22 24.24
N GLU A 120 5.58 -4.89 24.14
CA GLU A 120 5.19 -4.01 25.24
C GLU A 120 3.67 -3.86 25.41
N LYS A 121 2.85 -4.23 24.42
CA LYS A 121 1.39 -3.98 24.44
C LYS A 121 0.57 -5.26 24.22
N PRO A 122 -0.29 -5.68 25.19
CA PRO A 122 -1.10 -6.90 25.08
C PRO A 122 -2.00 -6.96 23.85
N GLN A 123 -2.59 -5.82 23.45
CA GLN A 123 -3.47 -5.72 22.27
C GLN A 123 -2.73 -6.04 20.97
N GLN A 124 -1.44 -5.70 20.88
CA GLN A 124 -0.63 -5.96 19.70
C GLN A 124 -0.27 -7.43 19.59
N ILE A 125 -0.03 -8.11 20.71
CA ILE A 125 0.19 -9.55 20.74
C ILE A 125 -1.07 -10.31 20.29
N GLU A 126 -2.26 -9.86 20.71
CA GLU A 126 -3.52 -10.46 20.25
C GLU A 126 -3.75 -10.26 18.75
N CYS A 127 -3.39 -9.10 18.21
CA CYS A 127 -3.41 -8.86 16.76
C CYS A 127 -2.42 -9.80 16.04
N LEU A 128 -1.19 -9.91 16.55
CA LEU A 128 -0.15 -10.78 15.99
C LEU A 128 -0.57 -12.26 15.94
N LYS A 129 -1.29 -12.73 16.98
CA LYS A 129 -1.86 -14.08 17.06
C LYS A 129 -2.91 -14.38 15.98
N LYS A 130 -3.47 -13.35 15.34
CA LYS A 130 -4.36 -13.49 14.18
C LYS A 130 -3.59 -13.37 12.88
N VAL A 131 -2.73 -12.35 12.76
CA VAL A 131 -2.00 -12.02 11.52
C VAL A 131 -1.08 -13.15 11.06
N ILE A 132 -0.20 -13.66 11.94
CA ILE A 132 0.78 -14.68 11.53
C ILE A 132 0.08 -15.96 11.02
N PRO A 133 -0.93 -16.51 11.72
CA PRO A 133 -1.69 -17.64 11.18
C PRO A 133 -2.43 -17.36 9.87
N SER A 134 -2.93 -16.15 9.64
CA SER A 134 -3.56 -15.77 8.38
C SER A 134 -2.54 -15.72 7.23
N LEU A 135 -1.35 -15.17 7.46
CA LEU A 135 -0.28 -15.15 6.47
C LEU A 135 0.15 -16.55 6.05
N ILE A 136 0.15 -17.51 6.99
CA ILE A 136 0.42 -18.92 6.69
C ILE A 136 -0.67 -19.48 5.74
N ASP A 137 -1.95 -19.23 6.03
CA ASP A 137 -3.05 -19.70 5.16
C ASP A 137 -2.98 -19.09 3.76
N GLU A 138 -2.69 -17.79 3.68
CA GLU A 138 -2.61 -17.05 2.40
C GLU A 138 -1.42 -17.48 1.53
N ASN A 139 -0.40 -18.12 2.13
CA ASN A 139 0.82 -18.54 1.44
C ASN A 139 1.02 -20.06 1.45
N ASN A 140 0.00 -20.85 1.80
CA ASN A 140 0.07 -22.31 1.87
C ASN A 140 0.50 -22.97 0.53
N GLU A 141 0.13 -22.39 -0.61
CA GLU A 141 0.52 -22.87 -1.94
C GLU A 141 1.96 -22.46 -2.34
N ARG A 142 2.61 -21.58 -1.57
CA ARG A 142 3.90 -20.97 -1.90
C ARG A 142 5.00 -21.42 -0.94
N ASN A 143 5.66 -22.53 -1.26
CA ASN A 143 6.69 -23.17 -0.43
C ASN A 143 7.78 -22.21 0.11
N ILE A 144 8.33 -21.32 -0.73
CA ILE A 144 9.42 -20.42 -0.31
C ILE A 144 8.92 -19.37 0.71
N PRO A 145 7.92 -18.52 0.38
CA PRO A 145 7.30 -17.61 1.36
C PRO A 145 6.85 -18.30 2.64
N LEU A 146 6.23 -19.47 2.54
CA LEU A 146 5.74 -20.21 3.69
C LEU A 146 6.89 -20.63 4.63
N SER A 147 7.99 -21.13 4.08
CA SER A 147 9.20 -21.45 4.86
C SER A 147 9.82 -20.24 5.54
N HIS A 148 9.82 -19.09 4.87
CA HIS A 148 10.31 -17.85 5.44
C HIS A 148 9.42 -17.39 6.60
N ILE A 149 8.10 -17.35 6.39
CA ILE A 149 7.11 -16.96 7.40
C ILE A 149 7.25 -17.84 8.65
N ILE A 150 7.27 -19.17 8.48
CA ILE A 150 7.38 -20.12 9.60
C ILE A 150 8.72 -19.94 10.33
N SER A 151 9.84 -19.98 9.60
CA SER A 151 11.17 -19.93 10.22
C SER A 151 11.45 -18.60 10.91
N CYS A 152 11.11 -17.47 10.28
CA CYS A 152 11.31 -16.13 10.84
C CYS A 152 10.39 -15.88 12.03
N SER A 153 9.13 -16.34 11.96
CA SER A 153 8.20 -16.23 13.08
C SER A 153 8.69 -17.03 14.28
N LEU A 154 9.01 -18.32 14.12
CA LEU A 154 9.46 -19.17 15.23
C LEU A 154 10.72 -18.63 15.91
N ASP A 155 11.70 -18.21 15.12
CA ASP A 155 12.96 -17.67 15.62
C ASP A 155 12.74 -16.35 16.40
N ALA A 156 12.01 -15.40 15.82
CA ALA A 156 11.80 -14.11 16.46
C ALA A 156 10.86 -14.19 17.67
N LEU A 157 9.84 -15.04 17.63
CA LEU A 157 8.96 -15.32 18.77
C LEU A 157 9.74 -15.95 19.93
N ARG A 158 10.61 -16.92 19.62
CA ARG A 158 11.50 -17.54 20.62
C ARG A 158 12.46 -16.52 21.20
N PHE A 159 13.09 -15.69 20.36
CA PHE A 159 14.02 -14.65 20.80
C PHE A 159 13.36 -13.67 21.78
N HIS A 160 12.11 -13.30 21.52
CA HIS A 160 11.36 -12.37 22.38
C HIS A 160 10.54 -13.04 23.49
N GLY A 161 10.50 -14.36 23.57
CA GLY A 161 9.68 -15.09 24.54
C GLY A 161 8.19 -14.82 24.38
N ILE A 162 7.72 -14.71 23.14
CA ILE A 162 6.30 -14.50 22.81
C ILE A 162 5.68 -15.85 22.46
N GLU A 163 4.60 -16.21 23.13
CA GLU A 163 3.84 -17.42 22.85
C GLU A 163 2.61 -17.10 21.97
N LEU A 164 2.48 -17.84 20.87
CA LEU A 164 1.29 -17.79 20.02
C LEU A 164 0.24 -18.81 20.46
N ASN A 165 -0.95 -18.73 19.86
CA ASN A 165 -2.02 -19.69 20.12
C ASN A 165 -1.68 -21.09 19.59
N ARG A 166 -2.39 -22.11 20.08
CA ARG A 166 -2.23 -23.49 19.60
C ARG A 166 -2.45 -23.63 18.09
N ASN A 167 -3.33 -22.80 17.52
CA ASN A 167 -3.61 -22.80 16.09
C ASN A 167 -2.35 -22.59 15.25
N PHE A 168 -1.50 -21.61 15.62
CA PHE A 168 -0.22 -21.40 14.95
C PHE A 168 0.65 -22.67 14.95
N TYR A 169 0.83 -23.30 16.12
CA TYR A 169 1.68 -24.49 16.22
C TYR A 169 1.11 -25.70 15.48
N HIS A 170 -0.22 -25.85 15.43
CA HIS A 170 -0.85 -26.88 14.61
C HIS A 170 -0.56 -26.67 13.13
N LYS A 171 -0.74 -25.46 12.61
CA LYS A 171 -0.42 -25.14 11.22
C LYS A 171 1.04 -25.39 10.88
N VAL A 172 1.96 -24.95 11.75
CA VAL A 172 3.38 -25.23 11.57
C VAL A 172 3.67 -26.73 11.56
N ALA A 173 3.02 -27.51 12.44
CA ALA A 173 3.20 -28.95 12.49
C ALA A 173 2.62 -29.64 11.24
N ASP A 174 1.46 -29.19 10.76
CA ASP A 174 0.84 -29.71 9.54
C ASP A 174 1.76 -29.48 8.33
N GLU A 175 2.32 -28.28 8.20
CA GLU A 175 3.28 -27.93 7.14
C GLU A 175 4.59 -28.71 7.23
N LEU A 176 5.12 -28.94 8.44
CA LEU A 176 6.35 -29.73 8.63
C LEU A 176 6.13 -31.23 8.39
N ASN A 177 4.90 -31.73 8.58
CA ASN A 177 4.55 -33.13 8.35
C ASN A 177 4.22 -33.41 6.88
N ASP A 178 3.87 -32.39 6.09
CA ASP A 178 3.70 -32.54 4.66
C ASP A 178 5.08 -32.69 3.97
N ARG A 179 5.34 -33.90 3.48
CA ARG A 179 6.68 -34.32 3.00
C ARG A 179 7.17 -33.54 1.77
N THR A 180 6.31 -32.75 1.14
CA THR A 180 6.64 -31.85 0.02
C THR A 180 7.55 -30.69 0.45
N PHE A 181 7.50 -30.27 1.71
CA PHE A 181 8.23 -29.12 2.24
C PHE A 181 9.74 -29.35 2.38
N LEU A 182 10.16 -30.60 2.64
CA LEU A 182 11.57 -30.96 2.88
C LEU A 182 12.38 -31.23 1.59
N VAL A 183 11.71 -31.43 0.44
CA VAL A 183 12.38 -31.86 -0.81
C VAL A 183 13.19 -30.72 -1.46
N ASN A 184 12.92 -29.46 -1.11
CA ASN A 184 13.56 -28.30 -1.75
C ASN A 184 14.94 -27.90 -1.18
N LYS A 185 15.46 -28.56 -0.13
CA LYS A 185 16.82 -28.26 0.37
C LYS A 185 17.94 -29.10 -0.24
N ASP A 186 17.63 -30.27 -0.79
CA ASP A 186 18.67 -31.20 -1.30
C ASP A 186 18.81 -31.20 -2.83
N SER A 187 17.96 -30.46 -3.56
CA SER A 187 17.97 -30.45 -5.04
C SER A 187 18.86 -29.36 -5.65
N ALA A 188 19.42 -28.45 -4.86
CA ALA A 188 20.21 -27.31 -5.37
C ALA A 188 21.74 -27.53 -5.37
N HIS A 189 22.25 -28.66 -4.85
CA HIS A 189 23.70 -28.86 -4.71
C HIS A 189 24.29 -30.13 -5.35
N LEU A 190 23.52 -30.90 -6.13
CA LEU A 190 24.03 -32.14 -6.77
C LEU A 190 23.93 -32.18 -8.30
N LEU A 191 23.80 -31.04 -9.00
CA LEU A 191 23.84 -31.01 -10.47
C LEU A 191 24.88 -30.07 -11.10
N THR A 192 25.91 -29.67 -10.36
CA THR A 192 27.10 -29.07 -10.99
C THR A 192 28.39 -29.48 -10.27
N ASN A 193 29.18 -30.27 -11.00
CA ASN A 193 30.56 -30.76 -10.80
C ASN A 193 30.72 -32.16 -10.21
#